data_AF-A0A1V5YK17-F1
#
_entry.id   AF-A0A1V5YK17-F1
#
_cell.length_a   1.000
_cell.length_b   1.000
_cell.length_c   1.000
_cell.angle_alpha   90.00
_cell.angle_beta   90.00
_cell.angle_gamma   90.00
#
_symmetry.space_group_name_H-M   'P 1'
#
loop_
_entity.id
_entity.type
_entity.pdbx_description
1 polymer ?
#
loop_
_entity_poly.entity_id
_entity_poly.type
_entity_poly.pdbx_seq_one_letter_code
_entity_poly.pdbx_strand_id
1 'polypeptide(L)'
;MAIGFDLSPLIHLRGQARSRWMEALRHNLDLVRKFHLRPAITAGAASHLELRSPRELMALAGVAGFEADEAWEALRLPGRLLELNRRRWAGPGVEVL
;
A
#
# COMPACT_ATOMS: atom_id res chain seq x y z
N MET A 1 -8.63 -4.58 -9.28
CA MET A 1 -7.88 -3.31 -9.23
C MET A 1 -7.56 -2.96 -7.78
N ALA A 2 -6.38 -2.41 -7.52
CA ALA A 2 -5.90 -1.95 -6.21
C ALA A 2 -5.08 -0.67 -6.40
N ILE A 3 -4.97 0.16 -5.35
CA ILE A 3 -4.16 1.39 -5.37
C ILE A 3 -2.97 1.21 -4.44
N GLY A 4 -1.75 1.38 -4.97
CA GLY A 4 -0.52 1.30 -4.19
C GLY A 4 -0.16 2.62 -3.54
N PHE A 5 0.15 2.58 -2.25
CA PHE A 5 0.70 3.67 -1.45
C PHE A 5 2.16 3.37 -1.13
N ASP A 6 3.07 4.15 -1.71
CA ASP A 6 4.48 4.11 -1.36
C ASP A 6 4.75 4.96 -0.12
N LEU A 7 5.23 4.34 0.95
CA LEU A 7 5.54 4.98 2.23
C LEU A 7 7.01 5.43 2.34
N SER A 8 7.85 5.16 1.33
CA SER A 8 9.24 5.64 1.27
C SER A 8 9.38 7.15 1.59
N PRO A 9 8.45 8.04 1.20
CA PRO A 9 8.61 9.47 1.47
C PRO A 9 8.55 9.84 2.96
N LEU A 10 7.95 9.02 3.84
CA LEU A 10 8.04 9.22 5.30
C LEU A 10 9.48 9.05 5.81
N ILE A 11 10.25 8.17 5.16
CA ILE A 11 11.62 7.82 5.50
C ILE A 11 12.59 8.86 4.93
N HIS A 12 12.36 9.33 3.71
CA HIS A 12 13.31 10.17 2.98
C HIS A 12 13.01 11.68 3.07
N LEU A 13 11.74 12.09 3.05
CA LEU A 13 11.39 13.51 3.07
C LEU A 13 11.47 14.11 4.47
N ARG A 14 11.74 15.42 4.54
CA ARG A 14 11.81 16.20 5.78
C ARG A 14 11.03 17.49 5.64
N GLY A 15 10.72 18.12 6.78
CA GLY A 15 10.07 19.43 6.85
C GLY A 15 8.80 19.55 6.00
N GLN A 16 8.69 20.66 5.26
CA GLN A 16 7.51 20.99 4.46
C GLN A 16 7.21 19.95 3.37
N ALA A 17 8.25 19.37 2.75
CA ALA A 17 8.06 18.35 1.70
C ALA A 17 7.33 17.12 2.23
N ARG A 18 7.72 16.64 3.42
CA ARG A 18 7.02 15.52 4.09
C ARG A 18 5.60 15.90 4.46
N SER A 19 5.37 17.12 4.94
CA SER A 19 4.02 17.58 5.29
C SER A 19 3.08 17.60 4.09
N ARG A 20 3.52 18.17 2.95
CA ARG A 20 2.73 18.22 1.71
C ARG A 20 2.45 16.83 1.16
N TRP A 21 3.44 15.95 1.19
CA TRP A 21 3.23 14.56 0.79
C TRP A 21 2.21 13.84 1.69
N MET A 22 2.28 14.03 3.01
CA MET A 22 1.31 13.42 3.94
C MET A 22 -0.11 13.95 3.72
N GLU A 23 -0.26 15.24 3.38
CA GLU A 23 -1.55 15.83 3.02
C GLU A 23 -2.12 15.18 1.74
N ALA A 24 -1.31 15.06 0.69
CA ALA A 24 -1.72 14.39 -0.54
C ALA A 24 -2.05 12.90 -0.30
N LEU A 25 -1.27 12.21 0.53
CA LEU A 25 -1.55 10.82 0.90
C LEU A 25 -2.88 10.68 1.63
N ARG A 26 -3.16 11.53 2.62
CA ARG A 26 -4.44 11.52 3.34
C ARG A 26 -5.61 11.77 2.40
N HIS A 27 -5.49 12.73 1.49
CA HIS A 27 -6.51 12.97 0.47
C HIS A 27 -6.78 11.73 -0.40
N ASN A 28 -5.73 11.05 -0.85
CA ASN A 28 -5.86 9.81 -1.61
C ASN A 28 -6.49 8.68 -0.78
N LEU A 29 -6.16 8.60 0.51
CA LEU A 29 -6.73 7.64 1.43
C LEU A 29 -8.24 7.87 1.64
N ASP A 30 -8.66 9.13 1.76
CA ASP A 30 -10.07 9.51 1.82
C ASP A 30 -10.83 9.11 0.55
N LEU A 31 -10.22 9.28 -0.63
CA LEU A 31 -10.81 8.82 -1.89
C LEU A 31 -10.93 7.30 -1.94
N VAL A 32 -9.89 6.57 -1.51
CA VAL A 32 -9.90 5.11 -1.44
C VAL A 32 -11.04 4.62 -0.54
N ARG A 33 -11.19 5.23 0.64
CA ARG A 33 -12.28 4.92 1.59
C ARG A 33 -13.65 5.24 1.00
N LYS A 34 -13.80 6.44 0.42
CA LYS A 34 -15.06 6.91 -0.20
C LYS A 34 -15.56 5.98 -1.32
N PHE A 35 -14.64 5.43 -2.11
CA PHE A 35 -14.97 4.56 -3.23
C PHE A 35 -14.79 3.06 -2.93
N HIS A 36 -14.59 2.70 -1.65
CA HIS A 36 -14.39 1.31 -1.21
C HIS A 36 -13.31 0.56 -2.03
N LEU A 37 -12.25 1.27 -2.39
CA LEU A 37 -11.12 0.70 -3.10
C LEU A 37 -10.21 -0.02 -2.11
N ARG A 38 -9.39 -0.95 -2.63
CA ARG A 38 -8.46 -1.72 -1.80
C ARG A 38 -7.06 -1.10 -1.86
N PRO A 39 -6.56 -0.50 -0.77
CA PRO A 39 -5.20 0.00 -0.72
C PRO A 39 -4.20 -1.17 -0.61
N ALA A 40 -3.01 -0.98 -1.17
CA ALA A 40 -1.82 -1.77 -0.90
C ALA A 40 -0.72 -0.83 -0.41
N ILE A 41 0.10 -1.26 0.55
CA ILE A 41 1.25 -0.46 1.02
C ILE A 41 2.58 -1.07 0.59
N THR A 42 3.56 -0.22 0.31
CA THR A 42 4.93 -0.63 -0.02
C THR A 42 5.95 0.32 0.61
N ALA A 43 7.16 -0.19 0.84
CA ALA A 43 8.31 0.63 1.22
C ALA A 43 8.98 1.31 0.03
N GLY A 44 8.59 0.98 -1.22
CA GLY A 44 9.19 1.58 -2.43
C GLY A 44 10.69 1.36 -2.58
N ALA A 45 11.25 0.40 -1.84
CA ALA A 45 12.68 0.26 -1.62
C ALA A 45 13.42 -0.03 -2.94
N ALA A 46 14.36 0.85 -3.30
CA ALA A 46 15.26 0.66 -4.43
C ALA A 46 16.50 -0.18 -4.05
N SER A 47 16.75 -0.38 -2.75
CA SER A 47 17.84 -1.20 -2.24
C SER A 47 17.48 -1.89 -0.92
N HIS A 48 18.32 -2.84 -0.49
CA HIS A 48 18.14 -3.56 0.78
C HIS A 48 18.16 -2.65 2.02
N LEU A 49 18.76 -1.45 1.93
CA LEU A 49 18.83 -0.48 3.03
C LEU A 49 17.50 0.24 3.28
N GLU A 50 16.62 0.25 2.28
CA GLU A 50 15.31 0.90 2.33
C GLU A 50 14.19 -0.07 2.71
N LEU A 51 14.51 -1.37 2.86
CA LEU A 51 13.56 -2.37 3.33
C LEU A 51 13.09 -2.04 4.74
N ARG A 52 11.83 -2.37 5.01
CA ARG A 52 11.22 -2.28 6.32
C ARG A 52 10.60 -3.61 6.67
N SER A 53 10.70 -3.99 7.93
CA SER A 53 9.96 -5.16 8.41
C SER A 53 8.45 -4.90 8.25
N PRO A 54 7.64 -5.95 8.11
CA PRO A 54 6.19 -5.84 8.07
C PRO A 54 5.61 -4.96 9.20
N ARG A 55 6.17 -5.10 10.41
CA ARG A 55 5.74 -4.33 11.59
C ARG A 55 6.05 -2.85 11.46
N GLU A 56 7.24 -2.50 11.00
CA GLU A 56 7.62 -1.10 10.76
C GLU A 56 6.76 -0.48 9.66
N LEU A 57 6.46 -1.22 8.59
CA LEU A 57 5.65 -0.71 7.49
C LEU A 57 4.20 -0.43 7.95
N MET A 58 3.64 -1.30 8.80
CA MET A 58 2.34 -1.03 9.44
C MET A 58 2.39 0.20 10.36
N ALA A 59 3.46 0.37 11.14
CA ALA A 59 3.62 1.55 11.99
C ALA A 59 3.72 2.84 11.15
N LEU A 60 4.47 2.80 10.05
CA LEU A 60 4.55 3.92 9.09
C LEU A 60 3.20 4.23 8.46
N ALA A 61 2.42 3.20 8.09
CA ALA A 61 1.06 3.38 7.58
C ALA A 61 0.16 4.06 8.62
N GLY A 62 0.24 3.66 9.90
CA GLY A 62 -0.47 4.32 10.99
C GLY A 62 -0.12 5.82 11.10
N VAL A 63 1.16 6.17 11.03
CA VAL A 63 1.60 7.58 10.99
C VAL A 63 1.08 8.32 9.75
N ALA A 64 0.96 7.63 8.62
CA ALA A 64 0.41 8.19 7.38
C ALA A 64 -1.12 8.42 7.44
N GLY A 65 -1.81 7.87 8.44
CA GLY A 65 -3.26 8.04 8.66
C GLY A 65 -4.11 6.81 8.32
N PHE A 66 -3.48 5.65 8.13
CA PHE A 66 -4.19 4.37 8.01
C PHE A 66 -4.69 3.90 9.39
N GLU A 67 -5.89 3.32 9.40
CA GLU A 67 -6.35 2.56 10.56
C GLU A 67 -5.59 1.24 10.68
N ALA A 68 -5.49 0.66 11.88
CA ALA A 68 -4.68 -0.55 12.11
C ALA A 68 -5.10 -1.73 11.22
N ASP A 69 -6.40 -2.01 11.12
CA ASP A 69 -6.94 -3.09 10.29
C ASP A 69 -6.77 -2.79 8.79
N GLU A 70 -6.91 -1.53 8.40
CA GLU A 70 -6.70 -1.06 7.01
C GLU A 70 -5.24 -1.26 6.59
N ALA A 71 -4.28 -0.88 7.45
CA ALA A 71 -2.86 -1.10 7.23
C ALA A 71 -2.50 -2.58 7.15
N TRP A 72 -3.10 -3.41 8.02
CA TRP A 72 -2.88 -4.86 8.02
C TRP A 72 -3.36 -5.50 6.70
N GLU A 73 -4.57 -5.15 6.25
CA GLU A 73 -5.11 -5.62 4.99
C GLU A 73 -4.30 -5.11 3.79
N ALA A 74 -3.89 -3.85 3.81
CA ALA A 74 -3.09 -3.24 2.74
C ALA A 74 -1.71 -3.90 2.60
N LEU A 75 -1.10 -4.32 3.71
CA LEU A 75 0.16 -5.05 3.69
C LEU A 75 0.02 -6.44 3.05
N ARG A 76 -1.10 -7.13 3.30
CA ARG A 76 -1.34 -8.49 2.80
C ARG A 76 -1.84 -8.54 1.36
N LEU A 77 -2.45 -7.46 0.88
CA LEU A 77 -3.07 -7.41 -0.44
C LEU A 77 -2.12 -7.77 -1.59
N PRO A 78 -0.86 -7.28 -1.67
CA PRO A 78 0.07 -7.67 -2.74
C PRO A 78 0.27 -9.18 -2.86
N GLY A 79 0.34 -9.91 -1.74
CA GLY A 79 0.48 -11.36 -1.73
C GLY A 79 -0.73 -12.06 -2.35
N ARG A 80 -1.95 -11.61 -2.00
CA ARG A 80 -3.19 -12.13 -2.59
C ARG A 80 -3.30 -11.83 -4.09
N LEU A 81 -2.90 -10.62 -4.50
CA LEU A 81 -2.86 -10.26 -5.92
C LEU A 81 -1.88 -11.12 -6.70
N LEU A 82 -0.71 -11.41 -6.12
CA LEU A 82 0.28 -12.29 -6.74
C LEU A 82 -0.25 -13.72 -6.90
N GLU A 83 -0.94 -14.26 -5.89
CA GLU A 83 -1.56 -15.59 -5.98
C GLU A 83 -2.61 -15.65 -7.09
N LEU A 84 -3.48 -14.63 -7.20
CA LEU A 84 -4.47 -14.53 -8.27
C LEU A 84 -3.81 -14.43 -9.64
N ASN A 85 -2.76 -13.63 -9.77
CA ASN A 85 -2.05 -13.45 -11.04
C ASN A 85 -1.29 -14.70 -11.49
N ARG A 86 -0.93 -15.61 -10.57
CA ARG A 86 -0.26 -16.87 -10.89
C ARG A 86 -1.19 -17.92 -11.49
N ARG A 87 -2.50 -17.79 -11.28
CA ARG A 87 -3.50 -18.71 -11.85
C ARG A 87 -3.60 -18.52 -13.36
N ARG A 88 -4.00 -19.56 -14.07
CA ARG A 88 -4.16 -19.52 -15.53
C ARG A 88 -5.60 -19.15 -15.86
N TRP A 89 -5.78 -17.98 -16.44
CA TRP A 89 -7.09 -17.45 -16.80
C TRP A 89 -7.32 -17.61 -18.31
N ALA A 90 -8.40 -18.27 -18.72
CA ALA A 90 -8.87 -18.24 -20.11
C ALA A 90 -9.65 -16.94 -20.42
N GLY A 91 -10.17 -16.30 -19.38
CA GLY A 91 -10.88 -15.03 -19.43
C GLY A 91 -11.22 -14.54 -18.01
N PRO A 92 -11.87 -13.37 -17.86
CA PRO A 92 -12.26 -12.85 -16.55
C PRO A 92 -13.16 -13.85 -15.81
N GLY A 93 -12.70 -14.33 -14.65
CA GLY A 93 -13.46 -15.28 -13.83
C GLY A 93 -13.45 -16.74 -14.30
N VAL A 94 -12.70 -17.08 -15.35
CA VAL A 94 -12.60 -18.46 -15.86
C VAL A 94 -11.18 -18.99 -15.69
N GLU A 95 -10.99 -19.80 -14.66
CA GLU A 95 -9.73 -20.51 -14.38
C GLU A 95 -9.67 -21.81 -15.20
N VAL A 96 -8.54 -22.05 -15.87
CA VAL A 96 -8.29 -23.30 -16.60
C VAL A 96 -7.64 -24.27 -15.63
N LEU A 97 -8.36 -25.33 -15.27
CA LEU A 97 -7.88 -26.44 -14.44
C LEU A 97 -6.85 -27.30 -15.18
#